data_AF-A0A7V7AGW4-F1
#
_entry.id   AF-A0A7V7AGW4-F1
#
_cell.length_a   1.000
_cell.length_b   1.000
_cell.length_c   1.000
_cell.angle_alpha   90.00
_cell.angle_beta   90.00
_cell.angle_gamma   90.00
#
_symmetry.space_group_name_H-M   'P 1'
#
loop_
_entity.id
_entity.type
_entity.pdbx_description
1 polymer ?
#
loop_
_entity_poly.entity_id
_entity_poly.type
_entity_poly.pdbx_seq_one_letter_code
_entity_poly.pdbx_strand_id
1 'polypeptide(L)' 'MVLPAEIFWRIFEKTGSIAAYIMYRRLILQ' A
#
# COMPACT_ATOMS: atom_id res chain seq x y z
N MET A 1 13.62 2.97 8.51
CA MET A 1 13.43 2.27 7.22
C MET A 1 11.95 1.89 7.10
N VAL A 2 11.13 2.72 6.47
CA VAL A 2 9.67 2.47 6.26
C VAL A 2 9.47 1.98 4.83
N LEU A 3 10.11 0.87 4.48
CA LEU A 3 10.05 0.27 3.15
C LEU A 3 8.64 -0.16 2.70
N PRO A 4 7.73 -0.65 3.57
CA PRO A 4 6.44 -1.15 3.09
C PRO A 4 5.56 -0.05 2.51
N ALA A 5 5.46 1.08 3.21
CA ALA A 5 4.52 2.14 2.85
C ALA A 5 4.81 2.78 1.47
N GLU A 6 6.07 3.08 1.18
CA GLU A 6 6.46 3.65 -0.12
C GLU A 6 6.21 2.68 -1.29
N ILE A 7 6.41 1.38 -1.07
CA ILE A 7 6.18 0.36 -2.11
C ILE A 7 4.68 0.25 -2.41
N PHE A 8 3.83 0.16 -1.38
CA PHE A 8 2.38 0.12 -1.56
C PHE A 8 1.85 1.39 -2.21
N TRP A 9 2.38 2.54 -1.83
CA TRP A 9 2.01 3.83 -2.41
C TRP A 9 2.36 3.92 -3.90
N ARG A 10 3.59 3.54 -4.28
CA ARG A 10 4.03 3.56 -5.69
C ARG A 10 3.24 2.59 -6.57
N ILE A 11 2.91 1.41 -6.05
CA ILE A 11 2.07 0.45 -6.78
C ILE A 11 0.67 1.02 -6.98
N PHE A 12 0.07 1.60 -5.94
CA PHE A 12 -1.23 2.23 -6.01
C PHE A 12 -1.26 3.38 -7.02
N GLU A 13 -0.31 4.31 -6.99
CA GLU A 13 -0.25 5.42 -7.95
C GLU A 13 -0.11 4.95 -9.40
N LYS A 14 0.64 3.86 -9.64
CA LYS A 14 0.85 3.34 -11.00
C LYS A 14 -0.32 2.52 -11.54
N THR A 15 -1.10 1.87 -10.68
CA THR A 15 -2.15 0.93 -11.11
C THR A 15 -3.57 1.36 -10.74
N GLY A 16 -3.75 2.33 -9.85
CA GLY A 16 -5.04 2.66 -9.24
C GLY A 16 -5.65 1.50 -8.44
N SER A 17 -4.84 0.49 -8.09
CA SER A 17 -5.36 -0.76 -7.54
C SER A 17 -5.85 -0.59 -6.10
N ILE A 18 -7.17 -0.49 -5.93
CA ILE A 18 -7.86 -0.46 -4.63
C ILE A 18 -7.45 -1.64 -3.73
N ALA A 19 -7.11 -2.79 -4.30
CA ALA A 19 -6.65 -3.95 -3.54
C ALA A 19 -5.34 -3.68 -2.78
N ALA A 20 -4.39 -2.94 -3.39
CA ALA A 20 -3.14 -2.56 -2.74
C ALA A 20 -3.38 -1.63 -1.55
N TYR A 21 -4.33 -0.68 -1.68
CA TYR A 21 -4.74 0.20 -0.59
C TYR A 21 -5.38 -0.58 0.56
N ILE A 22 -6.30 -1.50 0.27
CA ILE A 22 -6.96 -2.32 1.31
C ILE A 22 -5.94 -3.20 2.04
N MET A 23 -4.98 -3.82 1.33
CA MET A 23 -3.91 -4.61 1.96
C MET A 23 -3.04 -3.76 2.86
N TYR A 24 -2.56 -2.61 2.39
CA TYR A 24 -1.78 -1.67 3.20
C TYR A 24 -2.53 -1.24 4.47
N ARG A 25 -3.82 -0.91 4.32
CA ARG A 25 -4.67 -0.50 5.45
C ARG A 25 -4.84 -1.61 6.48
N ARG A 26 -4.96 -2.87 6.05
CA ARG A 26 -5.03 -4.03 6.96
C ARG A 26 -3.69 -4.25 7.68
N LEU A 27 -2.57 -4.13 6.97
CA LEU A 27 -1.23 -4.30 7.55
C LEU A 27 -0.87 -3.25 8.60
N ILE A 28 -1.39 -2.02 8.47
CA ILE A 28 -1.15 -0.94 9.46
C ILE A 28 -2.09 -1.01 10.67
N LEU A 29 -3.27 -1.58 10.50
CA LEU A 29 -4.27 -1.72 11.57
C LEU A 29 -4.13 -3.01 12.39
N GLN A 30 -3.11 -3.83 12.12
CA GLN A 30 -2.66 -4.93 13.00
C GLN A 30 -1.52 -4.47 13.90
#